data_AF-A0A3E4GMT8-F1
#
_entry.id   AF-A0A3E4GMT8-F1
#
_cell.length_a   1.000
_cell.length_b   1.000
_cell.length_c   1.000
_cell.angle_alpha   90.00
_cell.angle_beta   90.00
_cell.angle_gamma   90.00
#
_symmetry.space_group_name_H-M   'P 1'
#
loop_
_entity.id
_entity.type
_entity.pdbx_description
1 polymer ?
#
loop_
_entity_poly.entity_id
_entity_poly.type
_entity_poly.pdbx_seq_one_letter_code
_entity_poly.pdbx_strand_id
1 'polypeptide(L)' 'MVILKNIKKVSDSISANYYPEGKEPAGFMKIRIPDGEIVEHENASMFAAPHVRRELKRIAKMDNPPKEKTVIWY' A
#
# COMPACT_ATOMS: atom_id res chain seq x y z
N MET A 1 -7.11 -1.69 -11.25
CA MET A 1 -5.64 -1.47 -11.11
C MET A 1 -5.42 -0.41 -10.05
N VAL A 2 -4.34 -0.48 -9.27
CA VAL A 2 -3.95 0.57 -8.32
C VAL A 2 -2.45 0.85 -8.43
N ILE A 3 -2.07 2.11 -8.40
CA ILE A 3 -0.66 2.51 -8.42
C ILE A 3 -0.25 2.88 -7.00
N LEU A 4 0.73 2.16 -6.44
CA LEU A 4 1.35 2.50 -5.17
C LEU A 4 2.52 3.44 -5.44
N LYS A 5 2.53 4.62 -4.82
CA LYS A 5 3.63 5.58 -4.87
C LYS A 5 4.13 5.90 -3.48
N ASN A 6 5.34 6.44 -3.40
CA ASN A 6 5.99 6.83 -2.15
C ASN A 6 6.00 5.69 -1.12
N ILE A 7 6.26 4.46 -1.58
CA ILE A 7 6.35 3.31 -0.68
C ILE A 7 7.55 3.53 0.25
N LYS A 8 7.28 3.61 1.54
CA LYS A 8 8.30 3.78 2.58
C LYS A 8 8.22 2.60 3.53
N LYS A 9 9.30 1.83 3.61
CA LYS A 9 9.48 0.80 4.62
C LYS A 9 10.43 1.34 5.68
N VAL A 10 9.96 1.29 6.93
CA VAL A 10 10.72 1.55 8.15
C VAL A 10 10.74 0.24 8.94
N SER A 11 11.62 0.09 9.92
CA SER A 11 11.79 -1.13 10.72
C SER A 11 10.48 -1.75 11.22
N ASP A 12 9.53 -0.91 11.65
CA ASP A 12 8.26 -1.36 12.24
C ASP A 12 7.03 -1.23 11.33
N SER A 13 7.12 -0.48 10.23
CA SER A 13 5.95 -0.19 9.40
C SER A 13 6.27 0.02 7.94
N ILE A 14 5.30 -0.26 7.09
CA ILE A 14 5.33 0.08 5.67
C ILE A 14 4.14 0.98 5.35
N SER A 15 4.36 2.03 4.58
CA SER A 15 3.29 2.91 4.09
C SER A 15 3.41 3.15 2.59
N ALA A 16 2.28 3.46 1.96
CA ALA A 16 2.24 3.96 0.59
C ALA A 16 1.01 4.82 0.33
N ASN A 17 1.18 5.76 -0.60
CA ASN A 17 0.06 6.42 -1.26
C ASN A 17 -0.44 5.48 -2.36
N TYR A 18 -1.74 5.33 -2.51
CA TYR A 18 -2.32 4.48 -3.54
C TYR A 18 -3.33 5.27 -4.38
N TYR A 19 -3.27 5.07 -5.69
CA TYR A 19 -4.11 5.76 -6.67
C TYR A 19 -4.95 4.71 -7.40
N PRO A 20 -6.24 4.55 -7.03
CA PRO A 20 -7.15 3.68 -7.74
C PRO A 20 -7.22 4.12 -9.22
N GLU A 21 -6.96 3.19 -10.13
CA GLU A 21 -6.89 3.46 -11.58
C GLU A 21 -5.91 4.56 -12.00
N GLY A 22 -4.97 4.95 -11.12
CA GLY A 22 -4.07 6.08 -11.35
C GLY A 22 -4.74 7.46 -11.30
N LYS A 23 -5.97 7.53 -10.79
CA LYS A 23 -6.75 8.77 -10.66
C LYS A 23 -6.87 9.20 -9.19
N GLU A 24 -7.24 10.46 -9.00
CA GLU A 24 -7.66 10.98 -7.70
C GLU A 24 -9.13 10.60 -7.40
N PRO A 25 -9.51 10.43 -6.12
CA PRO A 25 -8.73 10.71 -4.91
C PRO A 25 -7.63 9.68 -4.65
N ALA A 26 -6.49 10.15 -4.12
CA ALA A 26 -5.44 9.29 -3.62
C ALA A 26 -5.82 8.81 -2.21
N GLY A 27 -5.50 7.56 -1.90
CA GLY A 27 -5.61 7.04 -0.54
C GLY A 27 -4.24 6.84 0.07
N PHE A 28 -4.22 6.68 1.38
CA PHE A 28 -3.02 6.39 2.13
C PHE A 28 -3.24 5.13 2.97
N MET A 29 -2.25 4.25 3.01
CA MET A 29 -2.31 3.09 3.90
C MET A 29 -0.96 2.85 4.54
N LYS A 30 -0.97 2.70 5.87
CA LYS A 30 0.18 2.34 6.69
C LYS A 30 -0.12 1.06 7.47
N ILE A 31 0.79 0.10 7.38
CA ILE A 31 0.67 -1.22 7.98
C ILE A 31 1.87 -1.44 8.90
N ARG A 32 1.63 -2.01 10.08
CA ARG A 32 2.69 -2.48 10.96
C ARG A 32 3.23 -3.81 10.46
N ILE A 33 4.55 -3.95 10.34
CA ILE A 33 5.20 -5.14 9.75
C ILE A 33 5.01 -6.42 10.60
N PRO A 34 5.14 -6.40 11.94
CA PRO A 34 5.04 -7.60 12.77
C PRO A 34 3.67 -8.27 12.70
N ASP A 35 2.61 -7.47 12.86
CA ASP A 35 1.24 -7.99 13.00
C ASP A 35 0.45 -7.89 11.68
N GLY A 36 0.93 -7.08 10.72
CA GLY A 36 0.23 -6.81 9.47
C GLY A 36 -1.09 -6.05 9.67
N GLU A 37 -1.21 -5.34 10.80
CA GLU A 37 -2.36 -4.50 11.15
C GLU A 37 -2.25 -3.13 10.49
N ILE A 38 -3.40 -2.55 10.18
CA ILE A 38 -3.52 -1.22 9.59
C ILE A 38 -3.42 -0.21 10.72
N VAL A 39 -2.37 0.61 10.71
CA VAL A 39 -2.17 1.68 11.69
C VAL A 39 -2.89 2.96 11.24
N GLU A 40 -2.92 3.19 9.94
CA GLU A 40 -3.50 4.40 9.34
C GLU A 40 -4.06 4.05 7.97
N HIS A 41 -5.29 4.49 7.70
CA HIS A 41 -5.93 4.26 6.41
C HIS A 41 -6.84 5.42 6.05
N GLU A 42 -6.41 6.16 5.04
CA GLU A 42 -7.26 7.10 4.32
C GLU A 42 -7.83 6.38 3.10
N ASN A 43 -9.15 6.20 3.11
CA ASN A 43 -9.82 5.41 2.09
C ASN A 43 -10.18 6.26 0.87
N ALA A 44 -9.56 5.98 -0.27
CA ALA A 44 -9.94 6.57 -1.54
C ALA A 44 -10.91 5.70 -2.36
N SER A 45 -10.93 4.39 -2.10
CA SER A 45 -11.81 3.46 -2.81
C SER A 45 -11.95 2.16 -2.02
N MET A 46 -13.21 1.77 -1.75
CA MET A 46 -13.54 0.53 -1.04
C MET A 46 -12.98 -0.72 -1.74
N PHE A 47 -12.85 -0.69 -3.07
CA PHE A 47 -12.34 -1.82 -3.85
C PHE A 47 -10.81 -1.88 -3.86
N ALA A 48 -10.12 -0.74 -3.79
CA ALA A 48 -8.66 -0.71 -3.85
C ALA A 48 -7.99 -1.16 -2.55
N ALA A 49 -8.58 -0.81 -1.39
CA ALA A 49 -7.96 -1.01 -0.08
C ALA A 49 -7.52 -2.46 0.22
N PRO A 50 -8.32 -3.52 -0.06
CA PRO A 50 -7.89 -4.91 0.15
C PRO A 50 -6.66 -5.30 -0.68
N HIS A 51 -6.59 -4.86 -1.94
CA HIS A 51 -5.46 -5.14 -2.83
C HIS A 51 -4.19 -4.42 -2.38
N VAL A 52 -4.32 -3.15 -1.97
CA VAL A 52 -3.23 -2.35 -1.41
C VAL A 52 -2.69 -3.02 -0.15
N ARG A 53 -3.56 -3.44 0.77
CA ARG A 53 -3.17 -4.13 2.00
C ARG A 53 -2.36 -5.40 1.71
N ARG A 54 -2.84 -6.22 0.77
CA ARG A 54 -2.16 -7.47 0.39
C ARG A 54 -0.78 -7.20 -0.19
N GLU A 55 -0.64 -6.21 -1.08
CA GLU A 55 0.65 -5.91 -1.68
C GLU A 55 1.62 -5.22 -0.71
N LEU A 56 1.14 -4.34 0.17
CA LEU A 56 1.98 -3.77 1.23
C LEU A 56 2.54 -4.87 2.15
N LYS A 57 1.73 -5.88 2.53
CA LYS A 57 2.23 -7.04 3.29
C LYS A 57 3.27 -7.85 2.51
N ARG A 58 3.14 -7.95 1.19
CA ARG A 58 4.12 -8.64 0.34
C ARG A 58 5.42 -7.87 0.22
N ILE A 59 5.34 -6.55 0.03
CA ILE A 59 6.50 -5.66 -0.07
C ILE A 59 7.21 -5.54 1.28
N ALA A 60 6.49 -5.59 2.40
CA ALA A 60 7.09 -5.60 3.74
C ALA A 60 8.08 -6.77 3.93
N LYS A 61 7.83 -7.92 3.30
CA LYS A 61 8.72 -9.09 3.33
C LYS A 61 9.93 -9.00 2.40
N MET A 62 10.01 -7.98 1.54
CA MET A 62 11.15 -7.76 0.64
C MET A 62 12.25 -6.98 1.36
N ASP A 63 13.51 -7.36 1.18
CA ASP A 63 14.65 -6.60 1.71
C ASP A 63 14.75 -5.21 1.07
N ASN A 64 14.54 -5.13 -0.25
CA ASN A 64 14.60 -3.88 -1.00
C ASN A 64 13.25 -3.55 -1.67
N PRO A 65 12.36 -2.79 -0.99
CA PRO A 65 11.05 -2.45 -1.54
C PRO A 65 11.17 -1.41 -2.66
N PRO A 66 10.37 -1.53 -3.73
CA PRO A 66 10.34 -0.51 -4.79
C PRO A 66 9.66 0.77 -4.27
N LYS A 67 10.04 1.94 -4.80
CA LYS A 67 9.42 3.24 -4.46
C LYS A 67 8.03 3.42 -5.07
N GLU A 68 7.80 2.81 -6.23
CA GLU A 68 6.55 2.80 -6.97
C GLU A 68 6.25 1.39 -7.47
N LYS A 69 4.98 0.97 -7.42
CA LYS A 69 4.55 -0.33 -7.93
C LYS A 69 3.12 -0.26 -8.45
N THR A 70 2.92 -0.75 -9.66
CA THR A 70 1.58 -0.97 -10.22
C THR A 70 1.05 -2.33 -9.80
N VAL A 71 -0.17 -2.36 -9.29
CA VAL A 71 -0.88 -3.56 -8.83
C VAL A 71 -2.12 -3.76 -9.70
N ILE A 72 -2.14 -4.84 -10.46
CA ILE A 72 -3.29 -5.24 -11.28
C ILE A 72 -4.24 -6.06 -10.39
N TRP A 73 -5.54 -5.74 -10.44
CA TRP A 73 -6.55 -6.46 -9.66
C TRP A 73 -6.88 -7.78 -10.38
N TYR A 74 -6.97 -8.86 -9.62
CA TYR A 74 -7.45 -10.18 -10.03
C TYR A 74 -8.39 -10.67 -8.95
#